data_AF-A0A7Z9LGY3-F1
#
_entry.id   AF-A0A7Z9LGY3-F1
#
_cell.length_a   1.000
_cell.length_b   1.000
_cell.length_c   1.000
_cell.angle_alpha   90.00
_cell.angle_beta   90.00
_cell.angle_gamma   90.00
#
_symmetry.space_group_name_H-M   'P 1'
#
loop_
_entity.id
_entity.type
_entity.pdbx_description
1 polymer ?
#
loop_
_entity_poly.entity_id
_entity_poly.type
_entity_poly.pdbx_seq_one_letter_code
_entity_poly.pdbx_strand_id
1 'polypeptide(L)' 'MPALLSSLKILDFSTLLPGPFASMILADLGAEVLRVESPTRPDLVRMLPIQ' A
#
# COMPACT_ATOMS: atom_id res chain seq x y z
N MET A 1 20.42 1.06 -13.62
CA MET A 1 19.42 0.12 -14.18
C MET A 1 18.06 0.56 -13.66
N PRO A 2 17.02 0.66 -14.51
CA PRO A 2 15.68 0.99 -14.02
C PRO A 2 15.16 -0.13 -13.11
N ALA A 3 14.45 0.24 -12.05
CA ALA A 3 13.82 -0.73 -11.16
C ALA A 3 12.76 -1.55 -11.91
N LEU A 4 12.55 -2.80 -11.50
CA LEU A 4 11.74 -3.79 -12.22
C LEU A 4 10.31 -3.31 -12.53
N LEU A 5 9.72 -2.51 -11.63
CA LEU A 5 8.34 -2.02 -11.75
C LEU A 5 8.25 -0.50 -11.92
N SER A 6 9.33 0.17 -12.32
CA SER A 6 9.42 1.65 -12.38
C SER A 6 8.42 2.36 -13.30
N SER A 7 7.75 1.65 -14.21
CA SER A 7 6.72 2.20 -15.09
C SER A 7 5.29 2.03 -14.58
N LEU A 8 5.10 1.34 -13.45
CA LEU A 8 3.78 1.04 -12.91
C LEU A 8 3.34 2.09 -11.88
N LYS A 9 2.10 2.53 -12.02
CA LYS A 9 1.35 3.29 -11.01
C LYS A 9 0.24 2.39 -10.48
N ILE A 10 0.17 2.21 -9.17
CA ILE A 10 -0.75 1.28 -8.50
C ILE A 10 -1.59 2.05 -7.50
N LEU A 11 -2.91 1.88 -7.57
CA LEU A 11 -3.83 2.31 -6.53
C LEU A 11 -4.08 1.15 -5.58
N ASP A 12 -3.75 1.32 -4.31
CA ASP A 12 -3.96 0.32 -3.27
C ASP A 12 -5.16 0.70 -2.39
N PHE A 13 -6.22 -0.10 -2.49
CA PHE A 13 -7.45 0.03 -1.69
C PHE A 13 -7.55 -1.05 -0.60
N SER A 14 -6.48 -1.82 -0.40
CA SER A 14 -6.48 -2.91 0.55
C SER A 14 -6.45 -2.40 1.99
N THR A 15 -6.84 -3.27 2.92
CA THR A 15 -6.91 -2.97 4.35
C THR A 15 -6.20 -4.07 5.12
N LEU A 16 -5.92 -3.82 6.40
CA LEU A 16 -5.20 -4.76 7.27
C LEU A 16 -3.81 -5.09 6.70
N LEU A 17 -3.30 -6.31 6.94
CA LEU A 17 -1.91 -6.64 6.68
C LEU A 17 -1.65 -7.21 5.26
N PRO A 18 -2.41 -8.19 4.74
CA PRO A 18 -1.98 -8.93 3.55
C PRO A 18 -1.85 -8.07 2.29
N GLY A 19 -2.77 -7.12 2.12
CA GLY A 19 -2.78 -6.24 0.95
C GLY A 19 -1.70 -5.17 0.99
N PRO A 20 -1.61 -4.35 2.06
CA PRO A 20 -0.54 -3.37 2.19
C PRO A 20 0.86 -4.00 2.20
N PHE A 21 0.99 -5.23 2.71
CA PHE A 21 2.24 -5.98 2.60
C PHE A 21 2.60 -6.31 1.14
N ALA A 22 1.63 -6.79 0.35
CA ALA A 22 1.86 -7.05 -1.07
C ALA A 22 2.22 -5.76 -1.83
N SER A 23 1.52 -4.66 -1.58
CA SER A 23 1.79 -3.39 -2.27
C SER A 23 3.11 -2.75 -1.84
N MET A 24 3.55 -2.92 -0.58
CA MET A 24 4.90 -2.54 -0.14
C MET A 24 5.99 -3.26 -0.93
N ILE A 25 5.85 -4.57 -1.17
CA ILE A 25 6.83 -5.31 -1.99
C ILE A 25 6.88 -4.76 -3.42
N LEU A 26 5.74 -4.40 -4.00
CA LEU A 26 5.69 -3.79 -5.34
C LEU A 26 6.38 -2.41 -5.36
N ALA A 27 6.22 -1.62 -4.29
CA ALA A 27 6.92 -0.35 -4.13
C ALA A 27 8.44 -0.55 -3.99
N ASP A 28 8.89 -1.55 -3.23
CA ASP A 28 10.31 -1.90 -3.10
C ASP A 28 10.93 -2.32 -4.46
N LEU A 29 10.13 -2.93 -5.34
CA LEU A 29 10.51 -3.26 -6.72
C LEU A 29 10.42 -2.06 -7.69
N GLY A 30 10.05 -0.88 -7.19
CA GLY A 30 10.08 0.40 -7.89
C GLY A 30 8.74 0.92 -8.40
N ALA A 31 7.62 0.32 -8.05
CA ALA A 31 6.30 0.83 -8.45
C ALA A 31 5.92 2.11 -7.67
N GLU A 32 5.20 3.02 -8.32
CA GLU A 32 4.57 4.16 -7.66
C GLU A 32 3.23 3.71 -7.06
N VAL A 33 3.17 3.53 -5.74
CA VAL A 33 1.97 3.05 -5.04
C VAL A 33 1.30 4.19 -4.30
N LEU A 34 0.03 4.46 -4.64
CA LEU A 34 -0.83 5.38 -3.90
C LEU A 34 -1.88 4.59 -3.12
N ARG A 35 -1.76 4.61 -1.79
CA ARG A 35 -2.76 4.03 -0.89
C ARG A 35 -3.96 4.97 -0.76
N VAL A 36 -5.16 4.42 -0.96
CA VAL A 36 -6.42 5.15 -0.88
C VAL A 36 -7.28 4.56 0.22
N GLU A 37 -7.63 5.41 1.19
CA GLU A 37 -8.49 5.03 2.32
C GLU A 37 -9.84 5.74 2.23
N SER A 38 -10.90 5.07 2.67
CA SER A 38 -12.22 5.69 2.74
C SER A 38 -12.26 6.74 3.86
N PRO A 39 -12.83 7.93 3.62
CA PRO A 39 -13.00 8.95 4.66
C PRO A 39 -13.97 8.52 5.76
N THR A 40 -14.90 7.60 5.48
CA THR A 40 -15.93 7.14 6.43
C THR A 40 -15.64 5.76 7.03
N ARG A 41 -14.66 5.04 6.47
CA ARG A 41 -14.25 3.70 6.93
C ARG A 41 -12.73 3.59 6.88
N PRO A 42 -12.01 4.16 7.88
CA PRO A 42 -10.56 4.07 7.93
C PRO A 42 -10.11 2.62 8.09
N ASP A 43 -8.88 2.32 7.67
CA ASP A 43 -8.27 1.01 7.91
C ASP A 43 -8.20 0.76 9.43
N LEU A 44 -8.56 -0.46 9.86
CA LEU A 44 -8.51 -0.90 11.24
C LEU A 44 -7.11 -0.79 11.82
N VAL A 45 -6.06 -0.86 10.99
CA VAL A 45 -4.66 -0.62 11.43
C VAL A 45 -4.50 0.75 12.10
N ARG A 46 -5.30 1.77 11.72
CA ARG A 46 -5.29 3.10 12.36
C ARG A 46 -5.82 3.10 13.80
N MET A 47 -6.60 2.08 14.16
CA MET A 47 -7.22 1.95 15.48
C MET A 47 -6.47 1.00 16.40
N LEU A 48 -5.43 0.32 15.89
CA LEU A 48 -4.62 -0.55 16.72
C LEU A 48 -3.82 0.30 17.72
N PRO A 49 -3.78 -0.08 19.00
CA PRO A 49 -2.94 0.60 19.98
C PRO A 49 -1.48 0.52 19.50
N ILE A 50 -0.78 1.65 19.57
CA ILE A 50 0.66 1.71 19.30
C ILE A 50 1.34 0.77 20.30
N GLN A 51 1.98 -0.28 19.79
CA GLN A 51 2.83 -1.15 20.61
C GLN A 51 4.09 -0.41 21.04
#